data_AF-S0G4B5-F1
#
_entry.id   AF-S0G4B5-F1
#
_cell.length_a   1.000
_cell.length_b   1.000
_cell.length_c   1.000
_cell.angle_alpha   90.00
_cell.angle_beta   90.00
_cell.angle_gamma   90.00
#
_symmetry.space_group_name_H-M   'P 1'
#
loop_
_entity.id
_entity.type
_entity.pdbx_description
1 polymer ?
#
loop_
_entity_poly.entity_id
_entity_poly.type
_entity_poly.pdbx_seq_one_letter_code
_entity_poly.pdbx_strand_id
1 'polypeptide(L)'
;MEILFFPFSYVSEIQQITLTAFFPQFVFLPLASDLNQDPQMVPLVKHKTAVPVFLSETRLAQVSSQVSAWMNWASQHQGNEYNLKTLIRDNPYLTDHLGPAAIGSELRARMAGTPQHCQDDSKQADPLLFSLIAKLTDAENETIDQAMAGLEKKRAGLFSELRGDSDPLSSKAIQSQRPDPGAVMTRERIRAWAACARETHLFSALTPRAFVTTSDAVFDQVAANGTRVINALDIDGIKVHEDGCVHQPDWHSRVLTLLSSLAAGPVDVSQARNMLAVMDDSCARTGRIQAQMVEGPDLEKKLNLPGTRLLICRVTLKP
;
A
#
# COMPACT_ATOMS: atom_id res chain seq x y z
N MET A 1 -7.10 -19.11 -6.72
CA MET A 1 -6.79 -17.73 -7.12
C MET A 1 -5.79 -17.18 -6.14
N GLU A 2 -4.78 -16.45 -6.61
CA GLU A 2 -3.74 -15.87 -5.77
C GLU A 2 -4.03 -14.38 -5.51
N ILE A 3 -3.91 -13.96 -4.25
CA ILE A 3 -4.12 -12.58 -3.82
C ILE A 3 -2.77 -11.92 -3.68
N LEU A 4 -2.53 -10.83 -4.42
CA LEU A 4 -1.27 -10.13 -4.46
C LEU A 4 -1.42 -8.73 -3.89
N PHE A 5 -0.84 -8.48 -2.72
CA PHE A 5 -0.84 -7.17 -2.11
C PHE A 5 0.14 -6.24 -2.82
N PHE A 6 -0.34 -5.09 -3.28
CA PHE A 6 0.43 -4.13 -4.07
C PHE A 6 -0.02 -2.67 -3.81
N PRO A 7 0.82 -1.67 -4.16
CA PRO A 7 2.24 -1.73 -4.51
C PRO A 7 3.12 -1.51 -3.27
N PHE A 8 2.66 -1.92 -2.10
CA PHE A 8 3.34 -1.65 -0.83
C PHE A 8 4.30 -2.78 -0.47
N SER A 9 5.47 -2.39 0.02
CA SER A 9 6.49 -3.31 0.53
C SER A 9 6.59 -3.30 2.05
N TYR A 10 6.12 -2.22 2.68
CA TYR A 10 5.78 -2.19 4.09
C TYR A 10 4.28 -2.51 4.22
N VAL A 11 3.93 -3.36 5.18
CA VAL A 11 2.53 -3.69 5.48
C VAL A 11 2.24 -3.14 6.87
N SER A 12 1.46 -2.06 6.93
CA SER A 12 1.11 -1.45 8.22
C SER A 12 0.16 -2.32 9.03
N GLU A 13 0.01 -2.03 10.33
CA GLU A 13 -0.90 -2.79 11.20
C GLU A 13 -2.36 -2.74 10.68
N ILE A 14 -2.80 -1.58 10.19
CA ILE A 14 -4.14 -1.43 9.62
C ILE A 14 -4.27 -2.23 8.32
N GLN A 15 -3.26 -2.21 7.46
CA GLN A 15 -3.25 -2.99 6.23
C GLN A 15 -3.29 -4.47 6.54
N GLN A 16 -2.51 -4.92 7.53
CA GLN A 16 -2.49 -6.28 8.02
C GLN A 16 -3.89 -6.73 8.47
N ILE A 17 -4.52 -6.00 9.39
CA ILE A 17 -5.87 -6.30 9.90
C ILE A 17 -6.89 -6.31 8.77
N THR A 18 -6.78 -5.37 7.82
CA THR A 18 -7.68 -5.30 6.66
C THR A 18 -7.49 -6.52 5.76
N LEU A 19 -6.26 -6.90 5.44
CA LEU A 19 -5.98 -8.02 4.54
C LEU A 19 -6.42 -9.35 5.16
N THR A 20 -6.15 -9.59 6.45
CA THR A 20 -6.53 -10.85 7.13
C THR A 20 -8.03 -10.96 7.38
N ALA A 21 -8.74 -9.83 7.53
CA ALA A 21 -10.20 -9.84 7.62
C ALA A 21 -10.86 -10.28 6.29
N PHE A 22 -10.28 -9.91 5.15
CA PHE A 22 -10.86 -10.20 3.83
C PHE A 22 -10.33 -11.49 3.19
N PHE A 23 -9.08 -11.85 3.46
CA PHE A 23 -8.39 -12.92 2.75
C PHE A 23 -7.71 -13.90 3.71
N PRO A 24 -7.77 -15.21 3.40
CA PRO A 24 -7.10 -16.22 4.21
C PRO A 24 -5.59 -16.21 4.01
N GLN A 25 -5.15 -15.77 2.83
CA GLN A 25 -3.75 -15.71 2.44
C GLN A 25 -3.54 -14.58 1.43
N PHE A 26 -2.41 -13.88 1.53
CA PHE A 26 -1.95 -12.91 0.54
C PHE A 26 -0.44 -13.00 0.30
N VAL A 27 -0.02 -12.73 -0.93
CA VAL A 27 1.38 -12.65 -1.37
C VAL A 27 1.82 -11.19 -1.34
N PHE A 28 3.03 -10.91 -0.90
CA PHE A 28 3.58 -9.55 -0.86
C PHE A 28 5.10 -9.52 -1.04
N LEU A 29 5.64 -8.33 -1.33
CA LEU A 29 7.06 -8.10 -1.63
C LEU A 29 7.72 -7.24 -0.52
N PRO A 30 8.30 -7.84 0.53
CA PRO A 30 8.77 -7.11 1.71
C PRO A 30 10.01 -6.23 1.51
N LEU A 31 10.79 -6.41 0.43
CA LEU A 31 12.12 -5.79 0.26
C LEU A 31 13.00 -5.92 1.53
N ALA A 32 13.05 -7.13 2.07
CA ALA A 32 13.89 -7.51 3.21
C ALA A 32 14.56 -8.85 2.87
N SER A 33 15.71 -9.16 3.48
CA SER A 33 16.36 -10.47 3.29
C SER A 33 15.62 -11.56 4.08
N ASP A 34 15.09 -11.20 5.26
CA ASP A 34 14.20 -12.04 6.03
C ASP A 34 13.14 -11.19 6.75
N LEU A 35 12.17 -11.86 7.36
CA LEU A 35 11.13 -11.25 8.20
C LEU A 35 11.20 -11.78 9.63
N ASN A 36 12.31 -12.38 10.05
CA ASN A 36 12.41 -13.07 11.34
C ASN A 36 12.38 -12.11 12.54
N GLN A 37 12.71 -10.84 12.29
CA GLN A 37 12.79 -9.79 13.30
C GLN A 37 11.56 -8.87 13.34
N ASP A 38 10.61 -9.05 12.40
CA ASP A 38 9.39 -8.25 12.37
C ASP A 38 8.31 -8.90 13.25
N PRO A 39 8.05 -8.38 14.46
CA PRO A 39 7.15 -9.02 15.41
C PRO A 39 5.70 -9.10 14.89
N GLN A 40 5.29 -8.21 13.98
CA GLN A 40 3.94 -8.19 13.42
C GLN A 40 3.80 -9.19 12.27
N MET A 41 4.84 -9.35 11.45
CA MET A 41 4.80 -10.24 10.28
C MET A 41 5.21 -11.69 10.59
N VAL A 42 6.10 -11.94 11.55
CA VAL A 42 6.51 -13.30 11.97
C VAL A 42 5.33 -14.26 12.18
N PRO A 43 4.28 -13.92 12.97
CA PRO A 43 3.16 -14.83 13.17
C PRO A 43 2.43 -15.12 11.85
N LEU A 44 2.20 -14.11 11.02
CA LEU A 44 1.47 -14.32 9.75
C LEU A 44 2.23 -15.18 8.76
N VAL A 45 3.56 -15.01 8.68
CA VAL A 45 4.41 -15.82 7.81
C VAL A 45 4.45 -17.27 8.31
N LYS A 46 4.55 -17.49 9.62
CA LYS A 46 4.52 -18.83 10.23
C LYS A 46 3.21 -19.58 9.96
N HIS A 47 2.08 -18.88 10.04
CA HIS A 47 0.76 -19.45 9.73
C HIS A 47 0.43 -19.47 8.23
N LYS A 48 1.35 -19.04 7.37
CA LYS A 48 1.18 -18.92 5.91
C LYS A 48 0.05 -18.00 5.47
N THR A 49 -0.43 -17.12 6.35
CA THR A 49 -1.40 -16.07 6.02
C THR A 49 -0.76 -14.98 5.16
N ALA A 50 0.48 -14.61 5.44
CA ALA A 50 1.28 -13.71 4.61
C ALA A 50 2.40 -14.50 3.95
N VAL A 51 2.45 -14.50 2.61
CA VAL A 51 3.47 -15.21 1.84
C VAL A 51 4.45 -14.21 1.24
N PRO A 52 5.65 -14.05 1.83
CA PRO A 52 6.65 -13.14 1.30
C PRO A 52 7.32 -13.74 0.06
N VAL A 53 7.54 -12.90 -0.94
CA VAL A 53 8.41 -13.23 -2.08
C VAL A 53 9.65 -12.34 -1.98
N PHE A 54 10.82 -12.95 -1.79
CA PHE A 54 12.06 -12.23 -1.57
C PHE A 54 12.80 -11.93 -2.88
N LEU A 55 13.46 -10.77 -2.92
CA LEU A 55 14.44 -10.44 -3.97
C LEU A 55 15.76 -11.15 -3.71
N SER A 56 16.63 -11.12 -4.71
CA SER A 56 18.03 -11.53 -4.57
C SER A 56 18.70 -10.78 -3.42
N GLU A 57 19.22 -11.51 -2.43
CA GLU A 57 19.90 -10.94 -1.26
C GLU A 57 21.07 -10.05 -1.65
N THR A 58 21.86 -10.44 -2.66
CA THR A 58 23.01 -9.65 -3.13
C THR A 58 22.58 -8.31 -3.70
N ARG A 59 21.47 -8.29 -4.46
CA ARG A 59 20.94 -7.07 -5.06
C ARG A 59 20.35 -6.16 -4.00
N LEU A 60 19.59 -6.73 -3.06
CA LEU A 60 19.00 -6.00 -1.95
C LEU A 60 20.08 -5.41 -1.02
N ALA A 61 21.13 -6.15 -0.72
CA ALA A 61 22.24 -5.68 0.13
C ALA A 61 22.98 -4.51 -0.53
N GLN A 62 23.22 -4.57 -1.84
CA GLN A 62 23.87 -3.49 -2.57
C GLN A 62 23.08 -2.18 -2.45
N VAL A 63 21.78 -2.20 -2.77
CA VAL A 63 20.96 -0.98 -2.76
C VAL A 63 20.69 -0.52 -1.32
N SER A 64 20.45 -1.45 -0.39
CA SER A 64 20.31 -1.13 1.05
C SER A 64 21.54 -0.41 1.59
N SER A 65 22.76 -0.84 1.22
CA SER A 65 23.99 -0.17 1.65
C SER A 65 24.07 1.29 1.16
N GLN A 66 23.59 1.57 -0.06
CA GLN A 66 23.54 2.92 -0.61
C GLN A 66 22.52 3.79 0.13
N VAL A 67 21.33 3.24 0.43
CA VAL A 67 20.30 3.92 1.21
C VAL A 67 20.81 4.23 2.61
N SER A 68 21.45 3.27 3.30
CA SER A 68 22.02 3.49 4.62
C SER A 68 23.15 4.53 4.60
N ALA A 69 24.03 4.50 3.59
CA ALA A 69 25.07 5.51 3.44
C ALA A 69 24.49 6.90 3.26
N TRP A 70 23.43 7.03 2.45
CA TRP A 70 22.72 8.29 2.25
C TRP A 70 22.03 8.77 3.52
N MET A 71 21.31 7.90 4.24
CA MET A 71 20.65 8.25 5.50
C MET A 71 21.66 8.68 6.57
N ASN A 72 22.81 8.01 6.67
CA ASN A 72 23.89 8.39 7.57
C ASN A 72 24.50 9.75 7.20
N TRP A 73 24.68 10.01 5.91
CA TRP A 73 25.12 11.31 5.45
C TRP A 73 24.09 12.39 5.78
N ALA A 74 22.81 12.14 5.49
CA ALA A 74 21.72 13.09 5.72
C ALA A 74 21.60 13.44 7.21
N SER A 75 21.67 12.45 8.11
CA SER A 75 21.58 12.68 9.55
C SER A 75 22.74 13.52 10.09
N GLN A 76 23.95 13.39 9.55
CA GLN A 76 25.11 14.20 9.93
C GLN A 76 25.03 15.65 9.41
N HIS A 77 24.21 15.92 8.38
CA HIS A 77 24.12 17.21 7.71
C HIS A 77 22.75 17.90 7.87
N GLN A 78 21.83 17.32 8.66
CA GLN A 78 20.56 17.94 9.02
C GLN A 78 20.82 19.25 9.79
N GLY A 79 20.26 20.37 9.31
CA GLY A 79 20.33 21.68 9.96
C GLY A 79 21.43 22.64 9.46
N ASN A 80 22.22 22.27 8.43
CA ASN A 80 23.24 23.15 7.85
C ASN A 80 22.86 23.60 6.42
N GLU A 81 21.88 24.49 6.32
CA GLU A 81 21.26 24.94 5.05
C GLU A 81 22.27 25.53 4.05
N TYR A 82 23.31 26.21 4.53
CA TYR A 82 24.31 26.88 3.68
C TYR A 82 25.17 25.88 2.92
N ASN A 83 25.39 24.68 3.49
CA ASN A 83 26.17 23.62 2.88
C ASN A 83 25.33 22.69 1.99
N LEU A 84 24.01 22.63 2.17
CA LEU A 84 23.15 21.76 1.36
C LEU A 84 23.20 22.14 -0.12
N LYS A 85 23.15 23.44 -0.46
CA LYS A 85 23.21 23.91 -1.86
C LYS A 85 24.54 23.62 -2.55
N THR A 86 25.66 23.72 -1.83
CA THR A 86 27.00 23.39 -2.32
C THR A 86 27.20 21.88 -2.41
N LEU A 87 26.75 21.12 -1.41
CA LEU A 87 26.90 19.66 -1.35
C LEU A 87 25.98 18.90 -2.33
N ILE A 88 24.80 19.44 -2.65
CA ILE A 88 23.92 18.89 -3.71
C ILE A 88 24.60 18.97 -5.08
N ARG A 89 25.43 20.00 -5.30
CA ARG A 89 26.15 20.21 -6.55
C ARG A 89 27.29 19.20 -6.75
N ASP A 90 27.86 18.71 -5.65
CA ASP A 90 29.01 17.80 -5.65
C ASP A 90 28.61 16.31 -5.52
N ASN A 91 27.33 16.00 -5.28
CA ASN A 91 26.85 14.62 -5.13
C ASN A 91 26.10 14.12 -6.39
N PRO A 92 26.56 13.03 -7.04
CA PRO A 92 25.97 12.49 -8.26
C PRO A 92 24.60 11.83 -8.06
N TYR A 93 24.11 11.71 -6.82
CA TYR A 93 22.86 11.04 -6.48
C TYR A 93 21.64 11.98 -6.41
N LEU A 94 21.85 13.31 -6.37
CA LEU A 94 20.77 14.31 -6.27
C LEU A 94 20.61 15.14 -7.55
N THR A 95 21.36 14.84 -8.60
CA THR A 95 21.69 15.88 -9.58
C THR A 95 20.61 16.19 -10.59
N ASP A 96 19.55 15.40 -10.82
CA ASP A 96 18.61 15.74 -11.91
C ASP A 96 17.11 15.53 -11.70
N HIS A 97 16.63 14.88 -10.62
CA HIS A 97 15.18 14.62 -10.50
C HIS A 97 14.63 14.48 -9.07
N LEU A 98 15.47 14.20 -8.08
CA LEU A 98 15.10 14.23 -6.65
C LEU A 98 15.67 15.44 -5.90
N GLY A 99 16.41 16.30 -6.60
CA GLY A 99 16.95 17.52 -6.02
C GLY A 99 15.84 18.50 -5.62
N PRO A 100 16.09 19.39 -4.65
CA PRO A 100 15.13 20.41 -4.21
C PRO A 100 14.68 21.37 -5.32
N ALA A 101 15.37 21.39 -6.48
CA ALA A 101 14.92 22.11 -7.67
C ALA A 101 13.68 21.48 -8.32
N ALA A 102 13.57 20.15 -8.38
CA ALA A 102 12.40 19.44 -8.89
C ALA A 102 11.23 19.53 -7.91
N ILE A 103 11.50 19.36 -6.61
CA ILE A 103 10.50 19.54 -5.54
C ILE A 103 10.01 21.00 -5.48
N GLY A 104 10.92 21.98 -5.61
CA GLY A 104 10.59 23.39 -5.66
C GLY A 104 9.93 23.81 -6.98
N SER A 105 10.20 23.12 -8.08
CA SER A 105 9.48 23.24 -9.36
C SER A 105 8.06 22.72 -9.22
N GLU A 106 7.88 21.55 -8.59
CA GLU A 106 6.57 20.94 -8.37
C GLU A 106 5.72 21.76 -7.39
N LEU A 107 6.30 22.26 -6.29
CA LEU A 107 5.61 23.17 -5.36
C LEU A 107 5.19 24.48 -6.06
N ARG A 108 6.03 25.02 -6.94
CA ARG A 108 5.69 26.22 -7.72
C ARG A 108 4.63 25.93 -8.81
N ALA A 109 4.69 24.77 -9.46
CA ALA A 109 3.69 24.35 -10.44
C ALA A 109 2.33 24.10 -9.78
N ARG A 110 2.31 23.51 -8.58
CA ARG A 110 1.11 23.35 -7.75
C ARG A 110 0.53 24.70 -7.30
N MET A 111 1.37 25.69 -7.01
CA MET A 111 0.93 27.06 -6.72
C MET A 111 0.46 27.85 -7.96
N ALA A 112 1.01 27.55 -9.14
CA ALA A 112 0.71 28.24 -10.39
C ALA A 112 -0.42 27.60 -11.23
N GLY A 113 -1.01 26.50 -10.76
CA GLY A 113 -2.13 25.83 -11.42
C GLY A 113 -1.85 25.29 -12.83
N THR A 114 -0.57 25.16 -13.21
CA THR A 114 -0.17 24.77 -14.56
C THR A 114 0.52 23.40 -14.54
N PRO A 115 -0.04 22.36 -15.17
CA PRO A 115 0.60 21.05 -15.25
C PRO A 115 1.69 21.09 -16.32
N GLN A 116 2.96 21.08 -15.90
CA GLN A 116 4.08 21.01 -16.83
C GLN A 116 4.49 19.55 -17.05
N HIS A 117 4.32 19.09 -18.29
CA HIS A 117 4.70 17.78 -18.77
C HIS A 117 6.22 17.79 -19.02
N CYS A 118 7.02 17.18 -18.14
CA CYS A 118 8.44 16.92 -18.42
C CYS A 118 8.55 15.69 -19.34
N GLN A 119 9.07 15.90 -20.55
CA GLN A 119 9.50 14.82 -21.43
C GLN A 119 10.85 14.22 -20.99
N ASP A 120 10.96 12.92 -21.22
CA ASP A 120 12.05 11.99 -20.94
C ASP A 120 13.45 12.46 -21.38
N ASP A 121 14.42 12.36 -20.47
CA ASP A 121 15.82 11.93 -20.74
C ASP A 121 16.61 11.70 -19.42
N SER A 122 15.94 11.27 -18.34
CA SER A 122 16.61 10.97 -17.08
C SER A 122 17.05 9.51 -17.04
N LYS A 123 18.30 9.26 -16.64
CA LYS A 123 18.76 7.94 -16.19
C LYS A 123 17.68 7.39 -15.24
N GLN A 124 16.94 6.37 -15.67
CA GLN A 124 15.86 5.79 -14.86
C GLN A 124 16.41 5.47 -13.47
N ALA A 125 15.91 6.17 -12.46
CA ALA A 125 16.24 5.89 -11.07
C ALA A 125 15.95 4.41 -10.80
N ASP A 126 16.87 3.74 -10.11
CA ASP A 126 16.80 2.32 -9.80
C ASP A 126 15.44 2.01 -9.13
N PRO A 127 14.57 1.17 -9.73
CA PRO A 127 13.26 0.82 -9.17
C PRO A 127 13.35 0.32 -7.73
N LEU A 128 14.39 -0.46 -7.42
CA LEU A 128 14.60 -1.01 -6.08
C LEU A 128 14.92 0.08 -5.07
N LEU A 129 15.72 1.08 -5.48
CA LEU A 129 16.04 2.24 -4.62
C LEU A 129 14.77 3.02 -4.28
N PHE A 130 13.93 3.29 -5.28
CA PHE A 130 12.66 3.99 -5.06
C PHE A 130 11.75 3.20 -4.11
N SER A 131 11.56 1.90 -4.36
CA SER A 131 10.69 1.08 -3.53
C SER A 131 11.21 0.91 -2.09
N LEU A 132 12.53 0.89 -1.88
CA LEU A 132 13.13 0.90 -0.54
C LEU A 132 12.88 2.21 0.20
N ILE A 133 13.05 3.36 -0.46
CA ILE A 133 12.75 4.67 0.14
C ILE A 133 11.26 4.76 0.49
N ALA A 134 10.37 4.36 -0.43
CA ALA A 134 8.94 4.35 -0.17
C ALA A 134 8.58 3.45 1.03
N LYS A 135 9.18 2.26 1.13
CA LYS A 135 9.02 1.37 2.29
C LYS A 135 9.44 2.04 3.60
N LEU A 136 10.60 2.70 3.63
CA LEU A 136 11.09 3.39 4.83
C LEU A 136 10.16 4.54 5.23
N THR A 137 9.73 5.35 4.25
CA THR A 137 8.80 6.45 4.48
C THR A 137 7.45 5.95 5.02
N ASP A 138 6.92 4.84 4.48
CA ASP A 138 5.66 4.27 4.98
C ASP A 138 5.79 3.82 6.46
N ALA A 139 6.92 3.20 6.83
CA ALA A 139 7.20 2.75 8.20
C ALA A 139 7.40 3.93 9.18
N GLU A 140 8.12 4.97 8.74
CA GLU A 140 8.29 6.20 9.53
C GLU A 140 6.94 6.91 9.74
N ASN A 141 6.12 7.02 8.70
CA ASN A 141 4.79 7.62 8.79
C ASN A 141 3.88 6.85 9.77
N GLU A 142 3.87 5.52 9.72
CA GLU A 142 3.10 4.73 10.69
C GLU A 142 3.60 4.95 12.12
N THR A 143 4.91 5.01 12.33
CA THR A 143 5.50 5.28 13.64
C THR A 143 5.06 6.65 14.17
N ILE A 144 5.07 7.67 13.31
CA ILE A 144 4.60 9.02 13.65
C ILE A 144 3.10 8.99 13.99
N ASP A 145 2.27 8.34 13.16
CA ASP A 145 0.84 8.24 13.36
C ASP A 145 0.49 7.54 14.68
N GLN A 146 1.20 6.45 15.02
CA GLN A 146 1.04 5.75 16.29
C GLN A 146 1.44 6.63 17.48
N ALA A 147 2.55 7.37 17.38
CA ALA A 147 2.98 8.29 18.42
C ALA A 147 1.97 9.44 18.62
N MET A 148 1.45 10.01 17.53
CA MET A 148 0.43 11.05 17.56
C MET A 148 -0.88 10.55 18.18
N ALA A 149 -1.36 9.37 17.77
CA ALA A 149 -2.53 8.73 18.38
C ALA A 149 -2.33 8.47 19.88
N GLY A 150 -1.12 8.05 20.28
CA GLY A 150 -0.75 7.88 21.68
C GLY A 150 -0.79 9.19 22.49
N LEU A 151 -0.34 10.30 21.91
CA LEU A 151 -0.42 11.63 22.51
C LEU A 151 -1.86 12.12 22.64
N GLU A 152 -2.69 11.92 21.62
CA GLU A 152 -4.11 12.26 21.66
C GLU A 152 -4.85 11.46 22.73
N LYS A 153 -4.56 10.17 22.88
CA LYS A 153 -5.12 9.33 23.93
C LYS A 153 -4.74 9.83 25.33
N LYS A 154 -3.47 10.21 25.54
CA LYS A 154 -3.01 10.80 26.81
C LYS A 154 -3.69 12.13 27.09
N ARG A 155 -3.82 12.98 26.06
CA ARG A 155 -4.55 14.26 26.14
C ARG A 155 -6.00 14.02 26.56
N ALA A 156 -6.70 13.11 25.88
CA ALA A 156 -8.09 12.77 26.19
C ALA A 156 -8.23 12.23 27.63
N GLY A 157 -7.30 11.38 28.07
CA GLY A 157 -7.24 10.89 29.45
C GLY A 157 -7.10 12.02 30.48
N LEU A 158 -6.14 12.92 30.29
CA LEU A 158 -5.94 14.09 31.17
C LEU A 158 -7.19 14.98 31.24
N PHE A 159 -7.86 15.23 30.11
CA PHE A 159 -9.09 16.01 30.09
C PHE A 159 -10.27 15.29 30.75
N SER A 160 -10.35 13.96 30.67
CA SER A 160 -11.36 13.15 31.38
C SER A 160 -11.14 13.21 32.89
N GLU A 161 -9.89 13.03 33.33
CA GLU A 161 -9.49 13.10 34.74
C GLU A 161 -9.78 14.49 35.33
N LEU A 162 -9.46 15.56 34.60
CA LEU A 162 -9.73 16.94 35.03
C LEU A 162 -11.23 17.27 35.11
N ARG A 163 -12.07 16.61 34.32
CA ARG A 163 -13.54 16.78 34.38
C ARG A 163 -14.22 15.96 35.47
N GLY A 164 -13.51 15.00 36.07
CA GLY A 164 -14.11 14.03 36.99
C GLY A 164 -14.98 12.99 36.30
N ASP A 165 -14.88 12.86 34.97
CA ASP A 165 -15.53 11.80 34.21
C ASP A 165 -14.73 10.51 34.43
N SER A 166 -15.28 9.60 35.25
CA SER A 166 -14.64 8.32 35.62
C SER A 166 -14.59 7.32 34.47
N ASP A 167 -15.38 7.55 33.43
CA ASP A 167 -15.26 6.81 32.19
C ASP A 167 -14.60 7.73 31.15
N PRO A 168 -13.53 7.27 30.47
CA PRO A 168 -13.10 7.95 29.27
C PRO A 168 -14.31 7.89 28.34
N LEU A 169 -14.98 9.03 28.15
CA LEU A 169 -15.88 9.23 27.02
C LEU A 169 -15.10 8.66 25.86
N SER A 170 -15.61 7.56 25.30
CA SER A 170 -15.10 6.95 24.07
C SER A 170 -15.04 8.12 23.11
N SER A 171 -13.85 8.71 23.03
CA SER A 171 -13.56 9.69 22.04
C SER A 171 -13.73 8.83 20.82
N LYS A 172 -14.85 9.04 20.12
CA LYS A 172 -14.84 8.94 18.67
C LYS A 172 -13.66 9.81 18.30
N ALA A 173 -12.48 9.19 18.32
CA ALA A 173 -11.25 9.83 17.95
C ALA A 173 -11.66 10.44 16.63
N ILE A 174 -11.46 11.75 16.52
CA ILE A 174 -11.37 12.34 15.22
C ILE A 174 -10.15 11.62 14.65
N GLN A 175 -10.36 10.42 14.11
CA GLN A 175 -9.46 9.75 13.21
C GLN A 175 -9.53 10.69 12.03
N SER A 176 -8.74 11.77 12.14
CA SER A 176 -8.28 12.55 11.01
C SER A 176 -7.99 11.50 9.96
N GLN A 177 -8.70 11.60 8.83
CA GLN A 177 -8.58 10.64 7.75
C GLN A 177 -7.10 10.43 7.52
N ARG A 178 -6.59 9.26 7.88
CA ARG A 178 -5.16 8.99 7.73
C ARG A 178 -4.86 9.20 6.25
N PRO A 179 -3.82 9.97 5.92
CA PRO A 179 -3.44 10.17 4.54
C PRO A 179 -3.28 8.81 3.87
N ASP A 180 -3.87 8.66 2.67
CA ASP A 180 -3.72 7.43 1.90
C ASP A 180 -2.22 7.18 1.64
N PRO A 181 -1.64 6.05 2.10
CA PRO A 181 -0.21 5.77 1.95
C PRO A 181 0.22 5.70 0.49
N GLY A 182 -0.71 5.41 -0.43
CA GLY A 182 -0.45 5.35 -1.86
C GLY A 182 -0.56 6.69 -2.59
N ALA A 183 -1.00 7.78 -1.93
CA ALA A 183 -1.24 9.07 -2.59
C ALA A 183 0.04 9.82 -3.00
N VAL A 184 1.19 9.48 -2.41
CA VAL A 184 2.47 10.11 -2.73
C VAL A 184 3.17 9.35 -3.84
N MET A 185 3.44 10.03 -4.96
CA MET A 185 4.13 9.49 -6.14
C MET A 185 3.57 8.13 -6.59
N THR A 186 2.23 8.04 -6.66
CA THR A 186 1.48 6.80 -6.86
C THR A 186 1.94 6.04 -8.10
N ARG A 187 2.14 6.75 -9.22
CA ARG A 187 2.54 6.13 -10.49
C ARG A 187 3.94 5.54 -10.40
N GLU A 188 4.89 6.29 -9.87
CA GLU A 188 6.29 5.88 -9.71
C GLU A 188 6.37 4.68 -8.75
N ARG A 189 5.60 4.72 -7.67
CA ARG A 189 5.47 3.62 -6.70
C ARG A 189 4.98 2.34 -7.36
N ILE A 190 3.89 2.39 -8.14
CA ILE A 190 3.38 1.23 -8.87
C ILE A 190 4.46 0.70 -9.85
N ARG A 191 5.08 1.58 -10.64
CA ARG A 191 6.11 1.20 -11.63
C ARG A 191 7.32 0.55 -10.98
N ALA A 192 7.80 1.12 -9.88
CA ALA A 192 8.98 0.67 -9.17
C ALA A 192 8.74 -0.69 -8.51
N TRP A 193 7.62 -0.82 -7.80
CA TRP A 193 7.20 -2.07 -7.19
C TRP A 193 7.01 -3.17 -8.25
N ALA A 194 6.35 -2.86 -9.36
CA ALA A 194 6.09 -3.85 -10.41
C ALA A 194 7.37 -4.28 -11.14
N ALA A 195 8.36 -3.39 -11.28
CA ALA A 195 9.68 -3.77 -11.77
C ALA A 195 10.37 -4.77 -10.81
N CYS A 196 10.36 -4.49 -9.50
CA CYS A 196 10.90 -5.41 -8.50
C CYS A 196 10.14 -6.76 -8.49
N ALA A 197 8.81 -6.74 -8.65
CA ALA A 197 7.99 -7.94 -8.72
C ALA A 197 8.28 -8.79 -9.98
N ARG A 198 8.68 -8.17 -11.10
CA ARG A 198 9.15 -8.92 -12.28
C ARG A 198 10.47 -9.63 -12.02
N GLU A 199 11.41 -8.97 -11.34
CA GLU A 199 12.71 -9.56 -11.00
C GLU A 199 12.57 -10.82 -10.12
N THR A 200 11.53 -10.87 -9.28
CA THR A 200 11.22 -12.06 -8.46
C THR A 200 10.33 -13.08 -9.18
N HIS A 201 10.08 -12.90 -10.47
CA HIS A 201 9.17 -13.73 -11.26
C HIS A 201 7.73 -13.80 -10.71
N LEU A 202 7.32 -12.80 -9.91
CA LEU A 202 6.04 -12.81 -9.23
C LEU A 202 4.86 -12.83 -10.20
N PHE A 203 5.03 -12.33 -11.42
CA PHE A 203 3.98 -12.39 -12.46
C PHE A 203 3.95 -13.69 -13.26
N SER A 204 4.83 -14.65 -12.99
CA SER A 204 5.01 -15.84 -13.85
C SER A 204 4.09 -17.03 -13.52
N ALA A 205 3.36 -17.03 -12.39
CA ALA A 205 2.48 -18.17 -12.12
C ALA A 205 1.28 -18.24 -13.07
N LEU A 206 0.85 -19.47 -13.31
CA LEU A 206 -0.25 -19.86 -14.20
C LEU A 206 -1.64 -19.62 -13.59
N THR A 207 -1.71 -19.31 -12.30
CA THR A 207 -2.98 -19.14 -11.59
C THR A 207 -3.55 -17.72 -11.80
N PRO A 208 -4.89 -17.58 -11.88
CA PRO A 208 -5.53 -16.26 -11.87
C PRO A 208 -5.17 -15.47 -10.61
N ARG A 209 -4.95 -14.16 -10.76
CA ARG A 209 -4.53 -13.24 -9.70
C ARG A 209 -5.45 -12.04 -9.56
N ALA A 210 -5.65 -11.62 -8.31
CA ALA A 210 -6.14 -10.27 -8.02
C ALA A 210 -5.03 -9.45 -7.38
N PHE A 211 -4.82 -8.27 -7.95
CA PHE A 211 -4.01 -7.22 -7.37
C PHE A 211 -4.85 -6.51 -6.30
N VAL A 212 -4.51 -6.67 -5.04
CA VAL A 212 -5.23 -6.09 -3.90
C VAL A 212 -4.46 -4.90 -3.33
N THR A 213 -5.17 -3.80 -3.09
CA THR A 213 -4.63 -2.61 -2.43
C THR A 213 -5.59 -2.09 -1.35
N THR A 214 -5.07 -1.34 -0.39
CA THR A 214 -5.88 -0.57 0.58
C THR A 214 -5.91 0.92 0.24
N SER A 215 -5.31 1.32 -0.89
CA SER A 215 -5.15 2.72 -1.29
C SER A 215 -6.15 3.09 -2.38
N ASP A 216 -6.82 4.22 -2.17
CA ASP A 216 -7.75 4.81 -3.12
C ASP A 216 -6.98 5.35 -4.34
N ALA A 217 -5.89 6.08 -4.08
CA ALA A 217 -5.04 6.66 -5.12
C ALA A 217 -4.45 5.59 -6.04
N VAL A 218 -3.97 4.47 -5.49
CA VAL A 218 -3.45 3.34 -6.29
C VAL A 218 -4.54 2.74 -7.16
N PHE A 219 -5.72 2.51 -6.58
CA PHE A 219 -6.85 1.93 -7.30
C PHE A 219 -7.26 2.78 -8.50
N ASP A 220 -7.41 4.08 -8.28
CA ASP A 220 -7.78 5.04 -9.32
C ASP A 220 -6.66 5.21 -10.36
N GLN A 221 -5.40 5.20 -9.95
CA GLN A 221 -4.25 5.31 -10.85
C GLN A 221 -4.17 4.12 -11.82
N VAL A 222 -4.46 2.90 -11.36
CA VAL A 222 -4.50 1.72 -12.25
C VAL A 222 -5.65 1.83 -13.23
N ALA A 223 -6.85 2.19 -12.75
CA ALA A 223 -8.03 2.39 -13.60
C ALA A 223 -7.80 3.45 -14.69
N ALA A 224 -7.17 4.58 -14.33
CA ALA A 224 -6.87 5.68 -15.25
C ALA A 224 -5.87 5.32 -16.37
N ASN A 225 -5.12 4.21 -16.22
CA ASN A 225 -4.19 3.72 -17.24
C ASN A 225 -4.76 2.50 -18.00
N GLY A 226 -6.04 2.16 -17.81
CA GLY A 226 -6.75 1.20 -18.65
C GLY A 226 -7.38 1.87 -19.87
N THR A 227 -7.36 1.17 -21.00
CA THR A 227 -8.18 1.53 -22.18
C THR A 227 -9.65 1.19 -21.98
N ARG A 228 -9.93 0.17 -21.17
CA ARG A 228 -11.27 -0.25 -20.79
C ARG A 228 -11.26 -0.62 -19.31
N VAL A 229 -12.18 -0.05 -18.55
CA VAL A 229 -12.38 -0.33 -17.14
C VAL A 229 -13.80 -0.84 -16.96
N ILE A 230 -13.93 -2.03 -16.37
CA ILE A 230 -15.23 -2.62 -16.03
C ILE A 230 -15.31 -2.65 -14.51
N ASN A 231 -16.23 -1.87 -13.94
CA ASN A 231 -16.59 -1.99 -12.54
C ASN A 231 -17.27 -3.34 -12.33
N ALA A 232 -16.52 -4.29 -11.77
CA ALA A 232 -16.93 -5.67 -11.63
C ALA A 232 -17.61 -5.90 -10.26
N LEU A 233 -17.24 -5.11 -9.25
CA LEU A 233 -17.81 -5.15 -7.91
C LEU A 233 -17.65 -3.80 -7.21
N ASP A 234 -18.70 -3.31 -6.54
CA ASP A 234 -18.60 -2.25 -5.52
C ASP A 234 -19.64 -2.54 -4.45
N ILE A 235 -19.19 -3.14 -3.35
CA ILE A 235 -20.05 -3.44 -2.22
C ILE A 235 -19.47 -2.75 -1.00
N ASP A 236 -20.27 -1.82 -0.49
CA ASP A 236 -20.02 -1.15 0.76
C ASP A 236 -20.87 -1.79 1.87
N GLY A 237 -20.37 -1.73 3.10
CA GLY A 237 -21.09 -2.23 4.26
C GLY A 237 -21.07 -3.75 4.42
N ILE A 238 -20.09 -4.45 3.83
CA ILE A 238 -19.97 -5.90 4.04
C ILE A 238 -19.51 -6.20 5.46
N LYS A 239 -20.11 -7.21 6.07
CA LYS A 239 -19.65 -7.70 7.35
C LYS A 239 -18.45 -8.62 7.12
N VAL A 240 -17.33 -8.31 7.75
CA VAL A 240 -16.09 -9.10 7.69
C VAL A 240 -15.71 -9.52 9.10
N HIS A 241 -15.14 -10.70 9.23
CA HIS A 241 -14.87 -11.29 10.54
C HIS A 241 -13.41 -11.08 10.94
N GLU A 242 -13.19 -10.77 12.22
CA GLU A 242 -11.85 -10.69 12.80
C GLU A 242 -11.17 -12.06 12.86
N ASP A 243 -9.85 -12.03 13.07
CA ASP A 243 -9.03 -13.23 13.24
C ASP A 243 -9.51 -14.07 14.43
N GLY A 244 -9.65 -15.38 14.22
CA GLY A 244 -10.15 -16.32 15.23
C GLY A 244 -11.68 -16.49 15.29
N CYS A 245 -12.44 -15.83 14.41
CA CYS A 245 -13.88 -16.09 14.28
C CYS A 245 -14.17 -17.43 13.58
N VAL A 246 -15.15 -18.19 14.07
CA VAL A 246 -15.57 -19.48 13.51
C VAL A 246 -16.11 -19.36 12.08
N HIS A 247 -16.71 -18.23 11.73
CA HIS A 247 -17.29 -17.98 10.40
C HIS A 247 -16.27 -17.42 9.38
N GLN A 248 -15.06 -17.06 9.83
CA GLN A 248 -14.03 -16.47 8.99
C GLN A 248 -13.60 -17.36 7.82
N PRO A 249 -13.37 -18.69 7.98
CA PRO A 249 -12.95 -19.54 6.86
C PRO A 249 -14.01 -19.65 5.75
N ASP A 250 -15.29 -19.76 6.14
CA ASP A 250 -16.42 -19.81 5.20
C ASP A 250 -16.55 -18.48 4.45
N TRP A 251 -16.37 -17.36 5.17
CA TRP A 251 -16.35 -16.04 4.58
C TRP A 251 -15.22 -15.87 3.55
N HIS A 252 -13.99 -16.22 3.93
CA HIS A 252 -12.82 -16.20 3.05
C HIS A 252 -13.03 -17.04 1.78
N SER A 253 -13.61 -18.23 1.92
CA SER A 253 -13.94 -19.11 0.78
C SER A 253 -14.92 -18.43 -0.20
N ARG A 254 -15.96 -17.76 0.32
CA ARG A 254 -16.93 -17.00 -0.50
C ARG A 254 -16.27 -15.83 -1.24
N VAL A 255 -15.43 -15.05 -0.56
CA VAL A 255 -14.70 -13.94 -1.17
C VAL A 255 -13.77 -14.42 -2.29
N LEU A 256 -12.98 -15.48 -2.05
CA LEU A 256 -12.10 -16.05 -3.07
C LEU A 256 -12.87 -16.63 -4.26
N THR A 257 -14.01 -17.26 -4.01
CA THR A 257 -14.89 -17.78 -5.07
C THR A 257 -15.46 -16.64 -5.90
N LEU A 258 -15.94 -15.57 -5.26
CA LEU A 258 -16.45 -14.39 -5.95
C LEU A 258 -15.36 -13.75 -6.82
N LEU A 259 -14.18 -13.52 -6.26
CA LEU A 259 -13.06 -12.93 -7.00
C LEU A 259 -12.62 -13.83 -8.17
N SER A 260 -12.66 -15.15 -8.01
CA SER A 260 -12.35 -16.10 -9.10
C SER A 260 -13.39 -16.02 -10.23
N SER A 261 -14.67 -15.88 -9.88
CA SER A 261 -15.74 -15.64 -10.86
C SER A 261 -15.56 -14.30 -11.59
N LEU A 262 -15.19 -13.24 -10.86
CA LEU A 262 -14.91 -11.91 -11.43
C LEU A 262 -13.71 -11.93 -12.40
N ALA A 263 -12.71 -12.79 -12.14
CA ALA A 263 -11.60 -12.99 -13.05
C ALA A 263 -12.06 -13.58 -14.40
N ALA A 264 -13.07 -14.46 -14.39
CA ALA A 264 -13.66 -15.03 -15.60
C ALA A 264 -14.60 -14.06 -16.34
N GLY A 265 -15.30 -13.18 -15.62
CA GLY A 265 -16.19 -12.18 -16.19
C GLY A 265 -16.98 -11.40 -15.13
N PRO A 266 -17.72 -10.34 -15.52
CA PRO A 266 -18.52 -9.58 -14.57
C PRO A 266 -19.60 -10.47 -13.94
N VAL A 267 -19.78 -10.34 -12.62
CA VAL A 267 -20.82 -11.02 -11.84
C VAL A 267 -21.89 -9.98 -11.48
N ASP A 268 -23.16 -10.38 -11.44
CA ASP A 268 -24.23 -9.49 -10.98
C ASP A 268 -24.00 -9.07 -9.52
N VAL A 269 -24.19 -7.77 -9.24
CA VAL A 269 -23.96 -7.20 -7.90
C VAL A 269 -24.93 -7.80 -6.88
N SER A 270 -26.17 -8.12 -7.28
CA SER A 270 -27.13 -8.75 -6.37
C SER A 270 -26.71 -10.17 -6.03
N GLN A 271 -26.27 -10.94 -7.03
CA GLN A 271 -25.67 -12.26 -6.81
C GLN A 271 -24.42 -12.18 -5.91
N ALA A 272 -23.53 -11.22 -6.15
CA ALA A 272 -22.33 -11.02 -5.34
C ALA A 272 -22.69 -10.66 -3.90
N ARG A 273 -23.65 -9.76 -3.68
CA ARG A 273 -24.17 -9.45 -2.33
C ARG A 273 -24.79 -10.66 -1.66
N ASN A 274 -25.50 -11.51 -2.38
CA ASN A 274 -26.08 -12.73 -1.82
C ASN A 274 -25.02 -13.76 -1.45
N MET A 275 -23.99 -13.93 -2.28
CA MET A 275 -22.81 -14.75 -1.95
C MET A 275 -22.13 -14.22 -0.69
N LEU A 276 -22.07 -12.90 -0.58
CA LEU A 276 -21.42 -12.20 0.51
C LEU A 276 -22.34 -11.88 1.71
N ALA A 277 -23.62 -12.27 1.66
CA ALA A 277 -24.59 -11.94 2.71
C ALA A 277 -24.23 -12.72 3.98
N VAL A 278 -24.19 -12.00 5.10
CA VAL A 278 -23.61 -12.46 6.36
C VAL A 278 -24.67 -12.95 7.34
N MET A 279 -24.27 -13.93 8.14
CA MET A 279 -24.91 -14.35 9.39
C MET A 279 -24.71 -13.25 10.43
N ASP A 280 -25.79 -12.63 10.94
CA ASP A 280 -25.69 -11.60 11.98
C ASP A 280 -25.04 -12.18 13.24
N ASP A 281 -23.76 -11.88 13.44
CA ASP A 281 -23.01 -12.20 14.66
C ASP A 281 -22.35 -10.95 15.28
N SER A 282 -22.01 -11.04 16.55
CA SER A 282 -21.46 -9.93 17.35
C SER A 282 -19.99 -9.60 17.04
N CYS A 283 -19.34 -10.35 16.15
CA CYS A 283 -17.91 -10.20 15.84
C CYS A 283 -17.64 -9.58 14.46
N ALA A 284 -18.70 -9.18 13.73
CA ALA A 284 -18.58 -8.59 12.42
C ALA A 284 -18.09 -7.12 12.48
N ARG A 285 -16.99 -6.84 11.78
CA ARG A 285 -16.60 -5.48 11.36
C ARG A 285 -17.28 -5.11 10.06
N THR A 286 -17.43 -3.82 9.80
CA THR A 286 -17.93 -3.34 8.52
C THR A 286 -16.75 -3.03 7.60
N GLY A 287 -16.79 -3.50 6.36
CA GLY A 287 -15.78 -3.23 5.35
C GLY A 287 -16.39 -2.85 4.00
N ARG A 288 -15.53 -2.49 3.06
CA ARG A 288 -15.86 -2.25 1.65
C ARG A 288 -14.93 -3.06 0.76
N ILE A 289 -15.49 -3.64 -0.29
CA ILE A 289 -14.74 -4.27 -1.38
C ILE A 289 -15.14 -3.66 -2.71
N GLN A 290 -14.15 -3.23 -3.47
CA GLN A 290 -14.31 -2.75 -4.84
C GLN A 290 -13.40 -3.56 -5.74
N ALA A 291 -13.91 -4.02 -6.87
CA ALA A 291 -13.13 -4.74 -7.86
C ALA A 291 -13.40 -4.21 -9.26
N GLN A 292 -12.33 -4.03 -10.01
CA GLN A 292 -12.36 -3.59 -11.39
C GLN A 292 -11.57 -4.55 -12.27
N MET A 293 -12.11 -4.83 -13.44
CA MET A 293 -11.34 -5.42 -14.52
C MET A 293 -10.79 -4.29 -15.38
N VAL A 294 -9.47 -4.18 -15.45
CA VAL A 294 -8.79 -3.12 -16.20
C VAL A 294 -8.05 -3.76 -17.37
N GLU A 295 -8.32 -3.27 -18.57
CA GLU A 295 -7.76 -3.77 -19.83
C GLU A 295 -7.03 -2.65 -20.58
N GLY A 296 -5.84 -2.92 -21.10
CA GLY A 296 -5.14 -2.01 -22.01
C GLY A 296 -3.62 -2.18 -22.03
N PRO A 297 -2.96 -1.80 -23.13
CA PRO A 297 -1.49 -1.89 -23.26
C PRO A 297 -0.74 -0.90 -22.35
N ASP A 298 -1.42 0.13 -21.87
CA ASP A 298 -0.86 1.15 -20.99
C ASP A 298 -0.56 0.62 -19.58
N LEU A 299 -1.19 -0.49 -19.16
CA LEU A 299 -0.88 -1.16 -17.90
C LEU A 299 0.58 -1.63 -17.87
N GLU A 300 1.04 -2.25 -18.96
CA GLU A 300 2.42 -2.68 -19.08
C GLU A 300 3.34 -1.49 -19.38
N LYS A 301 2.99 -0.66 -20.37
CA LYS A 301 3.87 0.43 -20.83
C LYS A 301 4.07 1.54 -19.78
N LYS A 302 3.01 1.93 -19.08
CA LYS A 302 3.04 3.08 -18.15
C LYS A 302 3.17 2.69 -16.70
N LEU A 303 2.72 1.50 -16.29
CA LEU A 303 2.70 1.06 -14.89
C LEU A 303 3.58 -0.17 -14.61
N ASN A 304 4.21 -0.76 -15.63
CA ASN A 304 4.96 -2.00 -15.50
C ASN A 304 4.15 -3.21 -14.98
N LEU A 305 2.83 -3.20 -15.08
CA LEU A 305 1.98 -4.31 -14.66
C LEU A 305 1.92 -5.39 -15.74
N PRO A 306 1.66 -6.66 -15.39
CA PRO A 306 1.69 -7.76 -16.35
C PRO A 306 0.43 -7.81 -17.22
N GLY A 307 0.63 -8.19 -18.49
CA GLY A 307 -0.44 -8.53 -19.42
C GLY A 307 -1.29 -7.34 -19.87
N THR A 308 -2.35 -7.65 -20.61
CA THR A 308 -3.28 -6.66 -21.17
C THR A 308 -4.59 -6.55 -20.38
N ARG A 309 -4.78 -7.39 -19.35
CA ARG A 309 -5.98 -7.47 -18.52
C ARG A 309 -5.58 -7.84 -17.09
N LEU A 310 -6.05 -7.07 -16.12
CA LEU A 310 -5.83 -7.33 -14.70
C LEU A 310 -7.11 -7.14 -13.89
N LEU A 311 -7.28 -7.95 -12.86
CA LEU A 311 -8.28 -7.75 -11.83
C LEU A 311 -7.62 -7.01 -10.67
N ILE A 312 -8.06 -5.78 -10.41
CA ILE A 312 -7.64 -4.97 -9.27
C ILE A 312 -8.77 -4.93 -8.26
N CYS A 313 -8.43 -5.05 -6.99
CA CYS A 313 -9.37 -5.02 -5.88
C CYS A 313 -8.87 -4.03 -4.82
N ARG A 314 -9.78 -3.22 -4.29
CA ARG A 314 -9.57 -2.32 -3.17
C ARG A 314 -10.39 -2.80 -1.99
N VAL A 315 -9.75 -2.96 -0.84
CA VAL A 315 -10.41 -3.35 0.40
C VAL A 315 -10.12 -2.32 1.49
N THR A 316 -11.16 -1.97 2.25
CA THR A 316 -11.04 -1.08 3.40
C THR A 316 -11.94 -1.55 4.53
N LEU A 317 -11.44 -1.45 5.77
CA LEU A 317 -12.26 -1.57 6.97
C LEU A 317 -12.83 -0.21 7.34
N LYS A 318 -14.11 -0.18 7.71
CA LYS A 318 -14.72 0.98 8.33
C LYS A 318 -14.44 0.95 9.84
N PRO A 319 -14.13 2.12 10.44
CA PRO A 319 -13.99 2.25 11.89
C PRO A 319 -15.33 2.08 12.62
#